data_AF-A0A1I7UBB7-F1
#
_entry.id   AF-A0A1I7UBB7-F1
#
_cell.length_a   1.000
_cell.length_b   1.000
_cell.length_c   1.000
_cell.angle_alpha   90.00
_cell.angle_beta   90.00
_cell.angle_gamma   90.00
#
_symmetry.space_group_name_H-M   'P 1'
#
loop_
_entity.id
_entity.type
_entity.pdbx_description
1 polymer ?
#
loop_
_entity_poly.entity_id
_entity_poly.type
_entity_poly.pdbx_seq_one_letter_code
_entity_poly.pdbx_strand_id
1 'polypeptide(L)'
;MSDVFWIHLTDICSSVGLFSSVIGNCTLLILLCGRSVSGIGSYRYLMITFCIFSLVFTLLEKFMRPLMHHYNNTIMVFQRKRFDFSNSFARILSASYCGCFAMCFVMFAVHFIYRYYVACRPDKLSYFRGRNYFYWIIGMFLVALSWVAFAYAFFQEDHETRIDEEFVLSTCYDLSLQDVGYVPYAFVSPKNDIW
;
A
#
# COMPACT_ATOMS: atom_id res chain seq x y z
N MET A 1 -7.90 -27.42 7.20
CA MET A 1 -6.45 -27.30 6.95
C MET A 1 -6.07 -25.94 7.49
N SER A 2 -5.08 -25.81 8.38
CA SER A 2 -4.79 -24.49 8.97
C SER A 2 -4.13 -23.59 7.92
N ASP A 3 -4.52 -22.32 7.92
CA ASP A 3 -3.97 -21.30 7.01
C ASP A 3 -2.57 -20.81 7.46
N VAL A 4 -2.02 -21.43 8.50
CA VAL A 4 -0.65 -21.22 8.99
C VAL A 4 0.39 -21.47 7.89
N PHE A 5 0.15 -22.43 6.99
CA PHE A 5 0.99 -22.65 5.82
C PHE A 5 1.09 -21.39 4.95
N TRP A 6 -0.03 -20.69 4.73
CA TRP A 6 -0.07 -19.47 3.94
C TRP A 6 0.72 -18.34 4.60
N ILE A 7 0.70 -18.25 5.94
CA ILE A 7 1.52 -17.29 6.67
C ILE A 7 3.02 -17.50 6.38
N HIS A 8 3.49 -18.74 6.47
CA HIS A 8 4.89 -19.07 6.18
C HIS A 8 5.25 -18.75 4.72
N LEU A 9 4.36 -19.07 3.78
CA LEU A 9 4.54 -18.76 2.37
C LEU A 9 4.65 -17.24 2.14
N THR A 10 3.73 -16.46 2.72
CA THR A 10 3.75 -14.99 2.64
C THR A 10 5.04 -14.41 3.23
N ASP A 11 5.53 -14.94 4.35
CA ASP A 11 6.80 -14.47 4.95
C ASP A 11 8.02 -14.74 4.05
N ILE A 12 8.04 -15.88 3.35
CA ILE A 12 9.08 -16.19 2.37
C ILE A 12 8.95 -15.25 1.17
N CYS A 13 7.75 -15.13 0.60
CA CYS A 13 7.47 -14.25 -0.54
C CYS A 13 7.84 -12.79 -0.26
N SER A 14 7.45 -12.22 0.88
CA SER A 14 7.81 -10.85 1.25
C SER A 14 9.31 -10.68 1.50
N SER A 15 10.01 -11.72 1.98
CA SER A 15 11.48 -11.66 2.12
C SER A 15 12.17 -11.63 0.76
N VAL A 16 11.79 -12.54 -0.15
CA VAL A 16 12.31 -12.57 -1.52
C VAL A 16 11.97 -11.27 -2.26
N GLY A 17 10.72 -10.81 -2.15
CA GLY A 17 10.25 -9.55 -2.73
C GLY A 17 11.04 -8.34 -2.23
N LEU A 18 11.39 -8.29 -0.94
CA LEU A 18 12.26 -7.25 -0.39
C LEU A 18 13.63 -7.24 -1.07
N PHE A 19 14.31 -8.40 -1.14
CA PHE A 19 15.62 -8.47 -1.79
C PHE A 19 15.55 -8.08 -3.27
N SER A 20 14.57 -8.61 -4.01
CA SER A 20 14.37 -8.29 -5.41
C SER A 20 14.08 -6.80 -5.64
N SER A 21 13.21 -6.21 -4.81
CA SER A 21 12.85 -4.79 -4.87
C SER A 21 14.04 -3.90 -4.55
N VAL A 22 14.80 -4.21 -3.50
CA VAL A 22 16.00 -3.45 -3.12
C VAL A 22 17.03 -3.50 -4.24
N ILE A 23 17.34 -4.69 -4.76
CA ILE A 23 18.31 -4.84 -5.86
C ILE A 23 17.83 -4.08 -7.09
N GLY A 24 16.60 -4.32 -7.55
CA GLY A 24 16.06 -3.71 -8.77
C GLY A 24 15.97 -2.18 -8.69
N ASN A 25 15.40 -1.65 -7.60
CA ASN A 25 15.25 -0.20 -7.44
C ASN A 25 16.59 0.49 -7.18
N CYS A 26 17.52 -0.11 -6.43
CA CYS A 26 18.86 0.46 -6.26
C CYS A 26 19.64 0.46 -7.58
N THR A 27 19.59 -0.61 -8.37
CA THR A 27 20.21 -0.64 -9.70
C THR A 27 19.62 0.45 -10.59
N LEU A 28 18.30 0.59 -10.65
CA LEU A 28 17.66 1.64 -11.44
C LEU A 28 18.08 3.03 -10.95
N LEU A 29 18.13 3.25 -9.63
CA LEU A 29 18.54 4.52 -9.04
C LEU A 29 20.00 4.86 -9.36
N ILE A 30 20.91 3.89 -9.28
CA ILE A 30 22.32 4.04 -9.65
C ILE A 30 22.44 4.37 -11.15
N LEU A 31 21.69 3.69 -12.02
CA LEU A 31 21.70 3.98 -13.46
C LEU A 31 21.15 5.38 -13.75
N LEU A 32 20.06 5.78 -13.09
CA LEU A 32 19.47 7.11 -13.24
C LEU A 32 20.39 8.20 -12.70
N CYS A 33 21.14 7.95 -11.61
CA CYS A 33 22.04 8.92 -11.00
C CYS A 33 23.40 9.02 -11.70
N GLY A 34 24.05 7.88 -11.96
CA GLY A 34 25.41 7.80 -12.48
C GLY A 34 25.51 7.87 -14.00
N ARG A 35 24.49 7.42 -14.75
CA ARG A 35 24.48 7.51 -16.21
C ARG A 35 23.54 8.63 -16.61
N SER A 36 24.11 9.78 -16.98
CA SER A 36 23.36 10.83 -17.67
C SER A 36 22.93 10.28 -19.04
N VAL A 37 21.79 9.59 -19.08
CA VAL A 37 21.16 9.24 -20.35
C VAL A 37 20.67 10.55 -20.93
N SER A 38 21.47 11.12 -21.83
CA SER A 38 21.30 12.43 -22.46
C SER A 38 19.97 12.63 -23.20
N GLY A 39 19.06 11.64 -23.19
CA GLY A 39 17.72 11.71 -23.78
C GLY A 39 16.53 11.59 -22.81
N ILE A 40 16.72 11.25 -21.52
CA ILE A 40 15.57 10.94 -20.62
C ILE A 40 14.87 12.20 -20.07
N GLY A 41 15.53 13.37 -20.07
CA GLY A 41 14.91 14.65 -19.71
C GLY A 41 14.16 14.61 -18.37
N SER A 42 12.97 15.20 -18.31
CA SER A 42 12.13 15.28 -17.10
C SER A 42 11.58 13.93 -16.62
N TYR A 43 11.55 12.90 -17.48
CA TYR A 43 11.06 11.58 -17.11
C TYR A 43 11.90 10.92 -16.02
N ARG A 44 13.18 11.28 -15.94
CA ARG A 44 14.13 10.79 -14.94
C ARG A 44 13.60 11.02 -13.53
N TYR A 45 12.99 12.18 -13.27
CA TYR A 45 12.47 12.50 -11.94
C TYR A 45 11.28 11.62 -11.56
N LEU A 46 10.38 11.31 -12.50
CA LEU A 46 9.29 10.36 -12.26
C LEU A 46 9.83 8.98 -11.88
N MET A 47 10.80 8.48 -12.64
CA MET A 47 11.40 7.17 -12.38
C MET A 47 12.14 7.13 -11.04
N ILE A 48 12.86 8.19 -10.66
CA ILE A 48 13.50 8.28 -9.35
C ILE A 48 12.46 8.28 -8.23
N THR A 49 11.39 9.06 -8.37
CA THR A 49 10.29 9.09 -7.39
C THR A 49 9.63 7.71 -7.27
N PHE A 50 9.41 7.00 -8.37
CA PHE A 50 8.93 5.62 -8.37
C PHE A 50 9.84 4.67 -7.61
N CYS A 51 11.16 4.74 -7.84
CA CYS A 51 12.09 3.87 -7.11
C CYS A 51 12.12 4.15 -5.60
N ILE A 52 12.18 5.42 -5.21
CA ILE A 52 12.18 5.81 -3.80
C ILE A 52 10.89 5.32 -3.13
N PHE A 53 9.75 5.57 -3.77
CA PHE A 53 8.46 5.11 -3.27
C PHE A 53 8.38 3.58 -3.20
N SER A 54 8.84 2.86 -4.22
CA SER A 54 8.86 1.40 -4.23
C SER A 54 9.71 0.82 -3.10
N LEU A 55 10.86 1.43 -2.79
CA LEU A 55 11.70 1.02 -1.66
C LEU A 55 10.98 1.25 -0.32
N VAL A 56 10.40 2.43 -0.12
CA VAL A 56 9.62 2.75 1.09
C VAL A 56 8.44 1.80 1.26
N PHE A 57 7.69 1.53 0.18
CA PHE A 57 6.56 0.62 0.21
C PHE A 57 6.96 -0.81 0.57
N THR A 58 8.08 -1.31 0.03
CA THR A 58 8.55 -2.67 0.33
C THR A 58 9.04 -2.79 1.78
N LEU A 59 9.65 -1.74 2.32
CA LEU A 59 10.02 -1.68 3.75
C LEU A 59 8.77 -1.66 4.64
N LEU A 60 7.76 -0.87 4.26
CA LEU A 60 6.48 -0.81 4.97
C LEU A 60 5.79 -2.18 4.97
N GLU A 61 5.72 -2.86 3.82
CA GLU A 61 5.15 -4.21 3.72
C GLU A 61 5.86 -5.21 4.65
N LYS A 62 7.20 -5.19 4.66
CA LYS A 62 7.97 -6.09 5.53
C LYS A 62 7.75 -5.81 7.02
N PHE A 63 7.61 -4.54 7.38
CA PHE A 63 7.34 -4.11 8.74
C PHE A 63 5.92 -4.48 9.19
N MET A 64 4.94 -4.29 8.29
CA MET A 64 3.52 -4.58 8.51
C MET A 64 3.22 -6.07 8.61
N ARG A 65 3.88 -6.89 7.78
CA ARG A 65 3.51 -8.30 7.63
C ARG A 65 1.99 -8.47 7.46
N PRO A 66 1.40 -7.75 6.48
CA PRO A 66 -0.04 -7.70 6.34
C PRO A 66 -0.57 -9.10 6.04
N LEU A 67 -1.71 -9.42 6.64
CA LEU A 67 -2.46 -10.64 6.39
C LEU A 67 -3.87 -10.21 6.00
N MET A 68 -4.23 -10.46 4.75
CA MET A 68 -5.57 -10.17 4.25
C MET A 68 -6.35 -11.46 4.21
N HIS A 69 -7.50 -11.48 4.87
CA HIS A 69 -8.41 -12.61 4.85
C HIS A 69 -9.81 -12.13 4.49
N HIS A 70 -10.48 -12.85 3.59
CA HIS A 70 -11.84 -12.56 3.21
C HIS A 70 -12.76 -13.53 3.94
N TYR A 71 -13.61 -13.02 4.82
CA TYR A 71 -14.58 -13.81 5.57
C TYR A 71 -15.99 -13.21 5.42
N ASN A 72 -16.94 -14.04 5.01
CA ASN A 72 -18.31 -13.61 4.68
C ASN A 72 -18.34 -12.44 3.68
N ASN A 73 -18.80 -11.26 4.12
CA ASN A 73 -18.89 -10.03 3.35
C ASN A 73 -17.84 -8.98 3.79
N THR A 74 -16.81 -9.40 4.52
CA THR A 74 -15.80 -8.51 5.12
C THR A 74 -14.41 -8.86 4.64
N ILE A 75 -13.60 -7.84 4.35
CA ILE A 75 -12.17 -8.00 4.10
C ILE A 75 -11.46 -7.59 5.38
N MET A 76 -10.81 -8.53 6.03
CA MET A 76 -10.05 -8.26 7.24
C MET A 76 -8.59 -8.07 6.87
N VAL A 77 -8.02 -6.93 7.26
CA VAL A 77 -6.59 -6.64 7.04
C VAL A 77 -5.91 -6.61 8.41
N PHE A 78 -5.30 -7.74 8.72
CA PHE A 78 -4.55 -7.95 9.94
C PHE A 78 -3.10 -7.51 9.76
N GLN A 79 -2.52 -6.94 10.81
CA GLN A 79 -1.11 -6.64 10.91
C GLN A 79 -0.52 -7.49 12.03
N ARG A 80 0.44 -8.38 11.75
CA ARG A 80 1.06 -9.18 12.82
C ARG A 80 1.97 -8.28 13.67
N LYS A 81 1.67 -8.11 14.96
CA LYS A 81 2.42 -7.20 15.85
C LYS A 81 3.85 -7.70 16.01
N ARG A 82 4.81 -6.81 15.74
CA ARG A 82 6.22 -6.97 16.14
C ARG A 82 6.51 -6.22 17.44
N PHE A 83 5.74 -5.16 17.70
CA PHE A 83 5.85 -4.27 18.84
C PHE A 83 4.44 -3.93 19.34
N ASP A 84 4.30 -3.65 20.63
CA ASP A 84 3.05 -3.16 21.20
C ASP A 84 2.83 -1.69 20.81
N PHE A 85 1.89 -1.47 19.89
CA PHE A 85 1.43 -0.15 19.50
C PHE A 85 0.01 0.09 19.99
N SER A 86 -0.39 1.37 20.13
CA SER A 86 -1.79 1.70 20.37
C SER A 86 -2.66 1.29 19.17
N ASN A 87 -3.92 0.89 19.43
CA ASN A 87 -4.85 0.49 18.38
C ASN A 87 -5.05 1.59 17.32
N SER A 88 -5.11 2.86 17.73
CA SER A 88 -5.19 3.99 16.79
C SER A 88 -3.98 4.08 15.85
N PHE A 89 -2.78 3.78 16.35
CA PHE A 89 -1.56 3.81 15.54
C PHE A 89 -1.53 2.63 14.57
N ALA A 90 -1.87 1.42 15.03
CA ALA A 90 -2.03 0.26 14.15
C ALA A 90 -3.03 0.55 13.03
N ARG A 91 -4.13 1.25 13.37
CA ARG A 91 -5.17 1.61 12.41
C ARG A 91 -4.72 2.56 11.32
N ILE A 92 -4.04 3.64 11.70
CA ILE A 92 -3.46 4.59 10.74
C ILE A 92 -2.45 3.88 9.83
N LEU A 93 -1.72 2.93 10.39
CA LEU A 93 -0.62 2.27 9.71
C LEU A 93 -1.08 1.22 8.70
N SER A 94 -2.09 0.41 9.01
CA SER A 94 -2.73 -0.47 8.02
C SER A 94 -3.50 0.34 6.95
N ALA A 95 -4.14 1.45 7.32
CA ALA A 95 -4.75 2.36 6.35
C ALA A 95 -3.70 2.98 5.41
N SER A 96 -2.53 3.33 5.95
CA SER A 96 -1.40 3.86 5.19
C SER A 96 -0.87 2.83 4.19
N TYR A 97 -0.79 1.55 4.57
CA TYR A 97 -0.40 0.48 3.66
C TYR A 97 -1.34 0.39 2.44
N CYS A 98 -2.66 0.42 2.66
CA CYS A 98 -3.64 0.48 1.58
C CYS A 98 -3.55 1.77 0.76
N GLY A 99 -3.31 2.91 1.42
CA GLY A 99 -3.09 4.21 0.75
C GLY A 99 -1.87 4.21 -0.16
N CYS A 100 -0.78 3.54 0.24
CA CYS A 100 0.37 3.33 -0.63
C CYS A 100 0.02 2.48 -1.86
N PHE A 101 -0.82 1.44 -1.72
CA PHE A 101 -1.28 0.66 -2.86
C PHE A 101 -2.08 1.51 -3.86
N ALA A 102 -2.97 2.38 -3.37
CA ALA A 102 -3.66 3.36 -4.22
C ALA A 102 -2.69 4.33 -4.91
N MET A 103 -1.66 4.80 -4.18
CA MET A 103 -0.62 5.67 -4.73
C MET A 103 0.13 4.99 -5.89
N CYS A 104 0.43 3.68 -5.82
CA CYS A 104 1.04 2.93 -6.92
C CYS A 104 0.27 3.10 -8.24
N PHE A 105 -1.07 2.97 -8.20
CA PHE A 105 -1.91 3.11 -9.39
C PHE A 105 -1.86 4.52 -9.96
N VAL A 106 -1.90 5.54 -9.10
CA VAL A 106 -1.79 6.94 -9.53
C VAL A 106 -0.41 7.19 -10.16
N MET A 107 0.66 6.66 -9.56
CA MET A 107 2.01 6.77 -10.16
C MET A 107 2.05 6.16 -11.55
N PHE A 108 1.50 4.95 -11.75
CA PHE A 108 1.42 4.36 -13.09
C PHE A 108 0.61 5.23 -14.06
N ALA A 109 -0.53 5.76 -13.64
CA ALA A 109 -1.33 6.67 -14.44
C ALA A 109 -0.52 7.92 -14.86
N VAL A 110 0.23 8.53 -13.95
CA VAL A 110 1.10 9.68 -14.23
C VAL A 110 2.21 9.31 -15.22
N HIS A 111 2.80 8.12 -15.11
CA HIS A 111 3.75 7.59 -16.10
C HIS A 111 3.12 7.45 -17.49
N PHE A 112 1.88 6.96 -17.59
CA PHE A 112 1.17 6.87 -18.86
C PHE A 112 0.86 8.24 -19.46
N ILE A 113 0.40 9.19 -18.63
CA ILE A 113 0.14 10.57 -19.06
C ILE A 113 1.43 11.21 -19.61
N TYR A 114 2.55 11.02 -18.90
CA TYR A 114 3.85 11.51 -19.37
C TYR A 114 4.22 10.94 -20.75
N ARG A 115 4.12 9.61 -20.92
CA ARG A 115 4.42 8.95 -22.19
C ARG A 115 3.51 9.43 -23.31
N TYR A 116 2.23 9.65 -23.02
CA TYR A 116 1.28 10.22 -23.97
C TYR A 116 1.68 11.64 -24.41
N TYR A 117 2.09 12.52 -23.49
CA TYR A 117 2.55 13.86 -23.86
C TYR A 117 3.84 13.85 -24.68
N VAL A 118 4.78 12.96 -24.38
CA VAL A 118 5.98 12.82 -25.22
C VAL A 118 5.63 12.38 -26.64
N ALA A 119 4.69 11.44 -26.81
CA ALA A 119 4.35 10.88 -28.11
C ALA A 119 3.43 11.78 -28.94
N CYS A 120 2.41 12.40 -28.32
CA CYS A 120 1.30 13.03 -29.02
C CYS A 120 1.21 14.55 -28.85
N ARG A 121 1.75 15.11 -27.74
CA ARG A 121 1.56 16.53 -27.35
C ARG A 121 2.81 17.08 -26.63
N PRO A 122 3.96 17.22 -27.32
CA PRO A 122 5.20 17.66 -26.69
C PRO A 122 5.13 19.09 -26.13
N ASP A 123 4.20 19.90 -26.61
CA ASP A 123 3.86 21.24 -26.09
C ASP A 123 3.45 21.20 -24.60
N LYS A 124 2.80 20.12 -24.17
CA LYS A 124 2.34 19.94 -22.78
C LYS A 124 3.40 19.36 -21.85
N LEU A 125 4.61 19.09 -22.34
CA LEU A 125 5.68 18.54 -21.50
C LEU A 125 6.17 19.55 -20.43
N SER A 126 5.83 20.84 -20.58
CA SER A 126 6.06 21.89 -19.60
C SER A 126 5.38 21.63 -18.24
N TYR A 127 4.28 20.87 -18.19
CA TYR A 127 3.63 20.45 -16.94
C TYR A 127 4.46 19.48 -16.11
N PHE A 128 5.45 18.82 -16.73
CA PHE A 128 6.35 17.88 -16.06
C PHE A 128 7.74 18.47 -15.80
N ARG A 129 7.92 19.79 -16.00
CA ARG A 129 9.18 20.51 -15.81
C ARG A 129 9.14 21.43 -14.59
N GLY A 130 10.27 21.50 -13.87
CA GLY A 130 10.48 22.43 -12.78
C GLY A 130 9.42 22.32 -11.68
N ARG A 131 8.86 23.46 -11.26
CA ARG A 131 7.87 23.56 -10.18
C ARG A 131 6.58 22.78 -10.45
N ASN A 132 6.21 22.58 -11.73
CA ASN A 132 4.97 21.88 -12.05
C ASN A 132 5.00 20.39 -11.68
N TYR A 133 6.19 19.79 -11.69
CA TYR A 133 6.39 18.41 -11.23
C TYR A 133 5.99 18.23 -9.75
N PHE A 134 6.21 19.26 -8.93
CA PHE A 134 5.86 19.22 -7.51
C PHE A 134 4.34 19.09 -7.31
N TYR A 135 3.52 19.70 -8.17
CA TYR A 135 2.06 19.53 -8.12
C TYR A 135 1.63 18.09 -8.40
N TRP A 136 2.33 17.37 -9.29
CA TRP A 136 2.07 15.94 -9.51
C TRP A 136 2.39 15.11 -8.27
N ILE A 137 3.53 15.37 -7.62
CA ILE A 137 3.90 14.71 -6.37
C ILE A 137 2.83 14.95 -5.30
N ILE A 138 2.45 16.22 -5.08
CA ILE A 138 1.39 16.56 -4.12
C ILE A 138 0.10 15.84 -4.49
N GLY A 139 -0.32 15.85 -5.75
CA GLY A 139 -1.53 15.17 -6.21
C GLY A 139 -1.52 13.68 -5.87
N MET A 140 -0.41 12.98 -6.11
CA MET A 140 -0.25 11.57 -5.76
C MET A 140 -0.37 11.33 -4.24
N PHE A 141 0.26 12.18 -3.42
CA PHE A 141 0.14 12.11 -1.96
C PHE A 141 -1.26 12.42 -1.46
N LEU A 142 -1.95 13.39 -2.06
CA LEU A 142 -3.32 13.74 -1.68
C LEU A 142 -4.29 12.59 -1.95
N VAL A 143 -4.13 11.86 -3.05
CA VAL A 143 -4.94 10.66 -3.31
C VAL A 143 -4.69 9.60 -2.24
N ALA A 144 -3.42 9.33 -1.91
CA ALA A 144 -3.09 8.39 -0.84
C ALA A 144 -3.68 8.81 0.52
N LEU A 145 -3.54 10.09 0.88
CA LEU A 145 -4.09 10.66 2.12
C LEU A 145 -5.61 10.63 2.15
N SER A 146 -6.29 10.88 1.02
CA SER A 146 -7.74 10.78 0.93
C SER A 146 -8.22 9.37 1.23
N TRP A 147 -7.46 8.35 0.80
CA TRP A 147 -7.75 6.96 1.13
C TRP A 147 -7.56 6.67 2.62
N VAL A 148 -6.46 7.13 3.21
CA VAL A 148 -6.21 6.96 4.65
C VAL A 148 -7.29 7.65 5.49
N ALA A 149 -7.67 8.87 5.12
CA ALA A 149 -8.71 9.63 5.79
C ALA A 149 -10.07 8.96 5.66
N PHE A 150 -10.43 8.50 4.45
CA PHE A 150 -11.65 7.73 4.22
C PHE A 150 -11.65 6.45 5.06
N ALA A 151 -10.55 5.70 5.06
CA ALA A 151 -10.47 4.46 5.81
C ALA A 151 -10.59 4.69 7.32
N TYR A 152 -9.96 5.75 7.83
CA TYR A 152 -10.03 6.12 9.24
C TYR A 152 -11.40 6.69 9.66
N ALA A 153 -12.14 7.31 8.74
CA ALA A 153 -13.47 7.83 9.04
C ALA A 153 -14.56 6.75 8.96
N PHE A 154 -14.50 5.87 7.96
CA PHE A 154 -15.60 4.96 7.64
C PHE A 154 -15.42 3.51 8.14
N PHE A 155 -14.18 3.02 8.30
CA PHE A 155 -13.94 1.66 8.82
C PHE A 155 -13.66 1.69 10.32
N GLN A 156 -14.61 2.20 11.10
CA GLN A 156 -14.57 2.06 12.55
C GLN A 156 -14.90 0.62 12.96
N GLU A 157 -14.33 0.22 14.09
CA GLU A 157 -14.43 -1.14 14.59
C GLU A 157 -15.78 -1.32 15.28
N ASP A 158 -16.65 -2.17 14.71
CA ASP A 158 -17.91 -2.58 15.33
C ASP A 158 -17.71 -3.87 16.15
N HIS A 159 -18.54 -4.06 17.19
CA HIS A 159 -18.46 -5.21 18.10
C HIS A 159 -18.62 -6.55 17.38
N GLU A 160 -19.49 -6.62 16.37
CA GLU A 160 -19.71 -7.81 15.54
C GLU A 160 -18.46 -8.20 14.76
N THR A 161 -17.79 -7.21 14.15
CA THR A 161 -16.58 -7.45 13.36
C THR A 161 -15.45 -8.00 14.22
N ARG A 162 -15.35 -7.57 15.48
CA ARG A 162 -14.35 -8.07 16.42
C ARG A 162 -14.56 -9.54 16.78
N ILE A 163 -15.80 -10.00 16.86
CA ILE A 163 -16.12 -11.42 17.13
C ILE A 163 -15.72 -12.27 15.93
N ASP A 164 -16.09 -11.85 14.73
CA ASP A 164 -15.72 -12.55 13.49
C ASP A 164 -14.19 -12.63 13.32
N GLU A 165 -13.48 -11.55 13.67
CA GLU A 165 -12.01 -11.51 13.64
C GLU A 165 -11.38 -12.50 14.63
N GLU A 166 -11.87 -12.56 15.88
CA GLU A 166 -11.36 -13.49 16.89
C GLU A 166 -11.59 -14.94 16.48
N PHE A 167 -12.75 -15.22 15.88
CA PHE A 167 -13.07 -16.53 15.32
C PHE A 167 -12.12 -16.92 14.17
N VAL A 168 -11.89 -16.01 13.21
CA VAL A 168 -10.98 -16.25 12.07
C VAL A 168 -9.54 -16.43 12.53
N LEU A 169 -9.05 -15.58 13.43
CA LEU A 169 -7.67 -15.65 13.94
C LEU A 169 -7.41 -16.97 14.68
N SER A 170 -8.32 -17.37 15.57
CA SER A 170 -8.17 -18.61 16.34
C SER A 170 -8.36 -19.86 15.48
N THR A 171 -9.37 -19.88 14.61
CA THR A 171 -9.74 -21.09 13.84
C THR A 171 -8.83 -21.32 12.63
N CYS A 172 -8.48 -20.26 11.90
CA CYS A 172 -7.72 -20.39 10.65
C CYS A 172 -6.21 -20.26 10.87
N TYR A 173 -5.78 -19.37 11.78
CA TYR A 173 -4.39 -18.96 11.90
C TYR A 173 -3.70 -19.37 13.22
N ASP A 174 -4.45 -19.92 14.19
CA ASP A 174 -3.96 -20.27 15.53
C ASP A 174 -3.26 -19.07 16.23
N LEU A 175 -3.81 -17.87 16.00
CA LEU A 175 -3.29 -16.59 16.53
C LEU A 175 -4.29 -15.97 17.50
N SER A 176 -3.77 -15.25 18.50
CA SER A 176 -4.58 -14.46 19.42
C SER A 176 -4.67 -12.99 18.98
N LEU A 177 -5.71 -12.27 19.42
CA LEU A 177 -5.85 -10.82 19.21
C LEU A 177 -4.69 -10.00 19.82
N GLN A 178 -3.92 -10.57 20.74
CA GLN A 178 -2.77 -9.91 21.35
C GLN A 178 -1.56 -9.88 20.40
N ASP A 179 -1.43 -10.89 19.53
CA ASP A 179 -0.32 -11.05 18.59
C ASP A 179 -0.51 -10.24 17.29
N VAL A 180 -1.65 -9.58 17.13
CA VAL A 180 -2.08 -8.89 15.91
C VAL A 180 -2.61 -7.49 16.23
N GLY A 181 -2.20 -6.49 15.44
CA GLY A 181 -2.79 -5.16 15.36
C GLY A 181 -3.74 -5.13 14.18
N TYR A 182 -4.90 -4.48 14.32
CA TYR A 182 -6.00 -4.72 13.39
C TYR A 182 -6.56 -3.43 12.78
N VAL A 183 -7.07 -3.56 11.56
CA VAL A 183 -8.10 -2.70 10.97
C VAL A 183 -9.12 -3.60 10.30
N PRO A 184 -10.34 -3.67 10.84
CA PRO A 184 -11.42 -4.35 10.15
C PRO A 184 -11.87 -3.47 8.99
N TYR A 185 -11.76 -3.95 7.74
CA TYR A 185 -12.51 -3.37 6.63
C TYR A 185 -13.83 -4.14 6.50
N ALA A 186 -14.72 -3.92 7.46
CA ALA A 186 -16.09 -4.42 7.34
C ALA A 186 -16.82 -3.60 6.27
N PHE A 187 -17.26 -4.27 5.20
CA PHE A 187 -18.30 -3.70 4.34
C PHE A 187 -19.61 -3.87 5.08
N VAL A 188 -20.38 -2.79 5.19
CA VAL A 188 -21.70 -2.81 5.85
C VAL A 188 -22.49 -4.02 5.35
N SER A 189 -22.67 -5.00 6.23
CA SER A 189 -23.65 -6.05 6.00
C SER A 189 -25.00 -5.34 5.99
N PRO A 190 -25.87 -5.54 4.99
CA PRO A 190 -27.23 -5.03 5.09
C PRO A 190 -27.78 -5.58 6.40
N LYS A 191 -28.10 -4.68 7.33
CA LYS A 191 -28.84 -5.07 8.53
C LYS A 191 -30.03 -5.88 8.01
N ASN A 192 -30.21 -7.07 8.58
CA ASN A 192 -31.48 -7.77 8.47
C ASN A 192 -32.52 -6.86 9.13
N ASP A 193 -33.01 -5.88 8.38
CA ASP A 193 -34.25 -5.20 8.65
C ASP A 193 -35.31 -6.26 8.41
N ILE A 194 -35.69 -6.85 9.54
CA ILE A 194 -36.79 -7.78 9.72
C ILE A 194 -38.03 -7.14 9.07
N TRP A 195 -38.57 -7.79 8.04
CA TRP A 195 -39.98 -7.73 7.70
C TRP A 195 -40.62 -9.06 8.09
#